data_AF-A0A7C5DVI4-F1
#
_entry.id   AF-A0A7C5DVI4-F1
#
_cell.length_a   1.000
_cell.length_b   1.000
_cell.length_c   1.000
_cell.angle_alpha   90.00
_cell.angle_beta   90.00
_cell.angle_gamma   90.00
#
_symmetry.space_group_name_H-M   'P 1'
#
loop_
_entity.id
_entity.type
_entity.pdbx_description
1 polymer ?
#
loop_
_entity_poly.entity_id
_entity_poly.type
_entity_poly.pdbx_seq_one_letter_code
_entity_poly.pdbx_strand_id
1 'polypeptide(L)'
;KYCNWIGIPYKIAKITPVLRALGVYKLQPPAFLIPYSIKKRYALKKWEAQGGTNVFINDLKNSGDAEMRKGMAYYRAKHRVRMCLLYLEAEKKGYAVVGTTNKTEYLTGFYVKWGDDATDIEPLLHLYKTDVFKLAKRLNIPDEIFNRQPSPDLIPGLTDESAMGISYVDLDRILKKMENGVSIEGEPHEKVERVNMLLKAAKYRNIRMLSL
;
A
#
# COMPACT_ATOMS: atom_id res chain seq x y z
N LYS A 1 -4.32 21.63 -2.07
CA LYS A 1 -5.27 21.72 -0.94
C LYS A 1 -4.57 21.44 0.39
N TYR A 2 -4.07 20.23 0.64
CA TYR A 2 -3.44 19.90 1.93
C TYR A 2 -2.07 20.52 2.16
N CYS A 3 -1.22 20.60 1.13
CA CYS A 3 0.04 21.35 1.21
C CYS A 3 -0.20 22.83 1.56
N ASN A 4 -1.29 23.43 1.06
CA ASN A 4 -1.68 24.79 1.45
C ASN A 4 -2.09 24.88 2.93
N TRP A 5 -2.78 23.85 3.45
CA TRP A 5 -3.19 23.81 4.86
C TRP A 5 -1.98 23.78 5.81
N ILE A 6 -0.92 23.04 5.47
CA ILE A 6 0.36 23.06 6.22
C ILE A 6 1.31 24.20 5.81
N GLY A 7 0.92 25.06 4.86
CA GLY A 7 1.77 26.16 4.39
C GLY A 7 3.05 25.73 3.65
N ILE A 8 3.09 24.52 3.07
CA ILE A 8 4.27 23.99 2.37
C ILE A 8 4.09 24.13 0.85
N PRO A 9 5.09 24.68 0.12
CA PRO A 9 5.04 24.75 -1.33
C PRO A 9 5.03 23.35 -1.95
N TYR A 10 4.28 23.20 -3.03
CA TYR A 10 4.16 21.91 -3.72
C TYR A 10 4.14 22.07 -5.24
N LYS A 11 4.50 21.00 -5.92
CA LYS A 11 4.43 20.88 -7.38
C LYS A 11 3.59 19.66 -7.74
N ILE A 12 2.74 19.81 -8.76
CA ILE A 12 1.99 18.68 -9.33
C ILE A 12 2.77 18.14 -10.51
N ALA A 13 3.17 16.87 -10.44
CA ALA A 13 3.78 16.14 -11.55
C ALA A 13 2.80 15.08 -12.09
N LYS A 14 2.50 15.13 -13.38
CA LYS A 14 1.63 14.13 -14.04
C LYS A 14 2.46 12.91 -14.42
N ILE A 15 2.17 11.76 -13.82
CA ILE A 15 2.81 10.47 -14.17
C ILE A 15 2.21 9.81 -15.43
N THR A 16 1.02 10.24 -15.87
CA THR A 16 0.28 9.60 -16.96
C THR A 16 1.07 9.48 -18.28
N PRO A 17 1.82 10.50 -18.76
CA PRO A 17 2.58 10.37 -20.00
C PRO A 17 3.66 9.27 -19.92
N VAL A 18 4.41 9.22 -18.82
CA VAL A 18 5.44 8.18 -18.58
C VAL A 18 4.80 6.80 -18.54
N LEU A 19 3.69 6.64 -17.81
CA LEU A 19 2.97 5.38 -17.74
C LEU A 19 2.40 4.93 -19.09
N ARG A 20 1.95 5.87 -19.94
CA ARG A 20 1.50 5.57 -21.32
C ARG A 20 2.67 5.09 -22.18
N ALA A 21 3.82 5.78 -22.10
CA ALA A 21 5.02 5.39 -22.85
C ALA A 21 5.52 3.99 -22.46
N LEU A 22 5.48 3.65 -21.16
CA LEU A 22 5.78 2.31 -20.66
C LEU A 22 4.73 1.24 -21.01
N GLY A 23 3.62 1.61 -21.65
CA GLY A 23 2.54 0.69 -22.01
C GLY A 23 1.68 0.22 -20.83
N VAL A 24 1.83 0.81 -19.64
CA VAL A 24 1.11 0.39 -18.41
C VAL A 24 -0.40 0.38 -18.63
N TYR A 25 -0.95 1.42 -19.26
CA TYR A 25 -2.40 1.48 -19.51
C TYR A 25 -2.92 0.50 -20.57
N LYS A 26 -2.04 -0.19 -21.32
CA LYS A 26 -2.44 -1.27 -22.24
C LYS A 26 -2.72 -2.58 -21.51
N LEU A 27 -2.31 -2.71 -20.25
CA LEU A 27 -2.48 -3.92 -19.44
C LEU A 27 -3.89 -4.12 -18.88
N GLN A 28 -4.73 -3.08 -18.92
CA GLN A 28 -6.10 -3.11 -18.43
C GLN A 28 -7.02 -2.47 -19.47
N PRO A 29 -8.27 -2.91 -19.59
CA PRO A 29 -9.21 -2.34 -20.55
C PRO A 29 -9.39 -0.84 -20.32
N PRO A 30 -9.57 -0.04 -21.39
CA PRO A 30 -9.72 1.40 -21.28
C PRO A 30 -10.99 1.73 -20.51
N ALA A 31 -10.81 2.26 -19.30
CA ALA A 31 -11.94 2.53 -18.41
C ALA A 31 -12.44 3.97 -18.51
N PHE A 32 -11.90 4.82 -19.38
CA PHE A 32 -12.15 6.27 -19.33
C PHE A 32 -13.64 6.65 -19.41
N LEU A 33 -14.43 5.96 -20.22
CA LEU A 33 -15.87 6.24 -20.41
C LEU A 33 -16.80 5.46 -19.47
N ILE A 34 -16.26 4.57 -18.63
CA ILE A 34 -17.08 3.69 -17.79
C ILE A 34 -17.41 4.41 -16.46
N PRO A 35 -18.69 4.51 -16.05
CA PRO A 35 -19.07 5.03 -14.73
C PRO A 35 -18.33 4.35 -13.57
N TYR A 36 -18.03 5.11 -12.51
CA TYR A 36 -17.29 4.60 -11.35
C TYR A 36 -17.98 3.41 -10.67
N SER A 37 -19.31 3.43 -10.57
CA SER A 37 -20.10 2.34 -9.99
C SER A 37 -19.88 1.00 -10.72
N ILE A 38 -19.80 1.03 -12.06
CA ILE A 38 -19.56 -0.15 -12.89
C ILE A 38 -18.12 -0.62 -12.74
N LYS A 39 -17.14 0.31 -12.77
CA LYS A 39 -15.72 0.00 -12.52
C LYS A 39 -15.51 -0.68 -11.17
N LYS A 40 -16.12 -0.12 -10.11
CA LYS A 40 -16.08 -0.65 -8.75
C LYS A 40 -16.64 -2.08 -8.70
N ARG A 41 -17.83 -2.30 -9.27
CA ARG A 41 -18.46 -3.63 -9.28
C ARG A 41 -17.61 -4.66 -10.03
N TYR A 42 -17.07 -4.29 -11.18
CA TYR A 42 -16.17 -5.17 -11.95
C TYR A 42 -14.89 -5.50 -11.18
N ALA A 43 -14.24 -4.48 -10.60
CA ALA A 43 -13.00 -4.63 -9.84
C ALA A 43 -13.19 -5.55 -8.62
N LEU A 44 -14.27 -5.35 -7.85
CA LEU A 44 -14.57 -6.19 -6.69
C LEU A 44 -14.92 -7.63 -7.08
N LYS A 45 -15.73 -7.84 -8.13
CA LYS A 45 -16.02 -9.20 -8.64
C LYS A 45 -14.75 -9.92 -9.09
N LYS A 46 -13.86 -9.21 -9.78
CA LYS A 46 -12.56 -9.74 -10.21
C LYS A 46 -11.68 -10.10 -9.01
N TRP A 47 -11.64 -9.25 -7.98
CA TRP A 47 -10.90 -9.50 -6.75
C TRP A 47 -11.38 -10.78 -6.05
N GLU A 48 -12.69 -10.93 -5.88
CA GLU A 48 -13.28 -12.15 -5.29
C GLU A 48 -12.98 -13.39 -6.14
N ALA A 49 -13.13 -13.30 -7.47
CA ALA A 49 -12.84 -14.40 -8.38
C ALA A 49 -11.36 -14.83 -8.36
N GLN A 50 -10.44 -13.93 -8.01
CA GLN A 50 -9.00 -14.21 -7.89
C GLN A 50 -8.60 -14.75 -6.50
N GLY A 51 -9.57 -14.96 -5.61
CA GLY A 51 -9.36 -15.54 -4.28
C GLY A 51 -9.43 -14.55 -3.12
N GLY A 52 -9.99 -13.35 -3.34
CA GLY A 52 -10.27 -12.37 -2.29
C GLY A 52 -9.01 -11.98 -1.50
N THR A 53 -9.03 -12.23 -0.19
CA THR A 53 -7.91 -11.92 0.72
C THR A 53 -6.60 -12.66 0.35
N ASN A 54 -6.67 -13.77 -0.40
CA ASN A 54 -5.48 -14.48 -0.87
C ASN A 54 -4.79 -13.77 -2.04
N VAL A 55 -5.46 -12.84 -2.73
CA VAL A 55 -4.84 -12.03 -3.79
C VAL A 55 -3.68 -11.22 -3.23
N PHE A 56 -3.83 -10.64 -2.03
CA PHE A 56 -2.73 -9.91 -1.41
C PHE A 56 -1.55 -10.83 -1.04
N ILE A 57 -1.81 -12.03 -0.53
CA ILE A 57 -0.75 -13.01 -0.22
C ILE A 57 -0.01 -13.44 -1.49
N ASN A 58 -0.74 -13.68 -2.57
CA ASN A 58 -0.17 -14.02 -3.86
C ASN A 58 0.65 -12.85 -4.44
N ASP A 59 0.18 -11.62 -4.23
CA ASP A 59 0.92 -10.42 -4.61
C ASP A 59 2.28 -10.35 -3.92
N LEU A 60 2.32 -10.53 -2.59
CA LEU A 60 3.56 -10.54 -1.81
C LEU A 60 4.56 -11.59 -2.33
N LYS A 61 4.05 -12.77 -2.70
CA LYS A 61 4.84 -13.89 -3.24
C LYS A 61 5.24 -13.72 -4.71
N ASN A 62 4.72 -12.72 -5.42
CA ASN A 62 4.80 -12.60 -6.88
C ASN A 62 4.22 -13.82 -7.63
N SER A 63 3.25 -14.51 -7.02
CA SER A 63 2.54 -15.65 -7.62
C SER A 63 1.22 -15.21 -8.25
N GLY A 64 0.49 -16.18 -8.82
CA GLY A 64 -0.81 -15.96 -9.46
C GLY A 64 -0.77 -16.15 -10.97
N ASP A 65 -1.95 -16.18 -11.58
CA ASP A 65 -2.12 -16.39 -13.02
C ASP A 65 -1.66 -15.19 -13.87
N ALA A 66 -1.74 -15.31 -15.20
CA ALA A 66 -1.31 -14.26 -16.11
C ALA A 66 -2.09 -12.95 -15.93
N GLU A 67 -3.37 -13.03 -15.57
CA GLU A 67 -4.24 -11.86 -15.42
C GLU A 67 -3.94 -11.11 -14.12
N MET A 68 -3.71 -11.83 -13.03
CA MET A 68 -3.21 -11.27 -11.77
C MET A 68 -1.85 -10.60 -11.98
N ARG A 69 -0.93 -11.23 -12.71
CA ARG A 69 0.39 -10.63 -13.01
C ARG A 69 0.28 -9.33 -13.81
N LYS A 70 -0.67 -9.21 -14.74
CA LYS A 70 -0.98 -7.93 -15.42
C LYS A 70 -1.48 -6.88 -14.44
N GLY A 71 -2.36 -7.25 -13.50
CA GLY A 71 -2.82 -6.37 -12.43
C GLY A 71 -1.66 -5.87 -11.57
N MET A 72 -0.77 -6.78 -11.15
CA MET A 72 0.43 -6.45 -10.39
C MET A 72 1.35 -5.50 -11.14
N ALA A 73 1.65 -5.79 -12.41
CA ALA A 73 2.45 -4.91 -13.26
C ALA A 73 1.80 -3.52 -13.41
N TYR A 74 0.48 -3.49 -13.62
CA TYR A 74 -0.28 -2.25 -13.81
C TYR A 74 -0.17 -1.30 -12.61
N TYR A 75 -0.34 -1.81 -11.39
CA TYR A 75 -0.34 -0.95 -10.21
C TYR A 75 1.08 -0.67 -9.69
N ARG A 76 1.99 -1.66 -9.68
CA ARG A 76 3.37 -1.49 -9.17
C ARG A 76 4.18 -0.52 -10.01
N ALA A 77 3.99 -0.50 -11.33
CA ALA A 77 4.66 0.46 -12.20
C ALA A 77 4.34 1.91 -11.80
N LYS A 78 3.12 2.19 -11.33
CA LYS A 78 2.73 3.54 -10.88
C LYS A 78 3.51 3.99 -9.64
N HIS A 79 3.74 3.09 -8.69
CA HIS A 79 4.54 3.38 -7.49
C HIS A 79 6.00 3.64 -7.86
N ARG A 80 6.57 2.81 -8.74
CA ARG A 80 7.95 2.96 -9.22
C ARG A 80 8.17 4.24 -10.01
N VAL A 81 7.22 4.63 -10.86
CA VAL A 81 7.29 5.91 -11.57
C VAL A 81 7.20 7.10 -10.60
N ARG A 82 6.38 7.01 -9.54
CA ARG A 82 6.36 8.05 -8.49
C ARG A 82 7.71 8.15 -7.79
N MET A 83 8.30 7.02 -7.42
CA MET A 83 9.64 6.97 -6.84
C MET A 83 10.68 7.64 -7.74
N CYS A 84 10.74 7.30 -9.03
CA CYS A 84 11.68 7.93 -9.96
C CYS A 84 11.50 9.45 -10.05
N LEU A 85 10.25 9.94 -10.04
CA LEU A 85 9.99 11.38 -10.06
C LEU A 85 10.37 12.08 -8.74
N LEU A 86 10.16 11.43 -7.60
CA LEU A 86 10.54 11.96 -6.29
C LEU A 86 12.07 12.12 -6.22
N TYR A 87 12.82 11.08 -6.58
CA TYR A 87 14.29 11.16 -6.60
C TYR A 87 14.81 12.15 -7.65
N LEU A 88 14.22 12.20 -8.85
CA LEU A 88 14.60 13.20 -9.85
C LEU A 88 14.50 14.65 -9.31
N GLU A 89 13.40 14.98 -8.63
CA GLU A 89 13.25 16.33 -8.06
C GLU A 89 14.11 16.53 -6.82
N ALA A 90 14.34 15.49 -6.02
CA ALA A 90 15.21 15.54 -4.85
C ALA A 90 16.66 15.82 -5.24
N GLU A 91 17.20 15.07 -6.21
CA GLU A 91 18.57 15.22 -6.71
C GLU A 91 18.82 16.61 -7.32
N LYS A 92 17.87 17.12 -8.12
CA LYS A 92 17.95 18.49 -8.68
C LYS A 92 18.04 19.58 -7.62
N LYS A 93 17.63 19.30 -6.39
CA LYS A 93 17.55 20.24 -5.27
C LYS A 93 18.54 19.92 -4.14
N GLY A 94 19.26 18.80 -4.23
CA GLY A 94 20.06 18.27 -3.12
C GLY A 94 19.22 17.91 -1.89
N TYR A 95 18.01 17.39 -2.08
CA TYR A 95 17.09 16.99 -1.01
C TYR A 95 17.08 15.48 -0.79
N ALA A 96 16.54 15.07 0.36
CA ALA A 96 16.21 13.68 0.67
C ALA A 96 14.74 13.38 0.32
N VAL A 97 14.44 12.13 -0.04
CA VAL A 97 13.09 11.61 -0.23
C VAL A 97 12.55 11.07 1.10
N VAL A 98 11.45 11.66 1.56
CA VAL A 98 10.76 11.26 2.79
C VAL A 98 9.64 10.29 2.45
N GLY A 99 9.70 9.11 3.07
CA GLY A 99 8.66 8.10 2.95
C GLY A 99 7.52 8.24 3.95
N THR A 100 6.55 7.35 3.78
CA THR A 100 5.30 7.38 4.56
C THR A 100 4.86 6.00 5.05
N THR A 101 5.72 4.99 4.89
CA THR A 101 5.41 3.62 5.29
C THR A 101 5.40 3.54 6.82
N ASN A 102 4.28 3.08 7.37
CA ASN A 102 4.17 2.82 8.81
C ASN A 102 4.56 1.38 9.15
N LYS A 103 4.75 1.10 10.44
CA LYS A 103 5.19 -0.20 10.95
C LYS A 103 4.28 -1.35 10.52
N THR A 104 2.97 -1.12 10.52
CA THR A 104 1.99 -2.14 10.12
C THR A 104 2.15 -2.52 8.65
N GLU A 105 2.24 -1.52 7.77
CA GLU A 105 2.48 -1.72 6.33
C GLU A 105 3.82 -2.42 6.08
N TYR A 106 4.87 -2.00 6.79
CA TYR A 106 6.19 -2.60 6.68
C TYR A 106 6.21 -4.08 7.08
N LEU A 107 5.67 -4.41 8.26
CA LEU A 107 5.65 -5.79 8.77
C LEU A 107 4.82 -6.73 7.91
N THR A 108 3.71 -6.23 7.34
CA THR A 108 2.82 -7.02 6.48
C THR A 108 3.21 -7.02 5.00
N GLY A 109 4.22 -6.23 4.60
CA GLY A 109 4.63 -6.10 3.21
C GLY A 109 3.65 -5.29 2.33
N PHE A 110 2.76 -4.51 2.94
CA PHE A 110 1.75 -3.67 2.29
C PHE A 110 2.38 -2.39 1.70
N TYR A 111 3.31 -2.59 0.78
CA TYR A 111 3.99 -1.56 0.00
C TYR A 111 4.48 -2.17 -1.32
N VAL A 112 4.79 -1.34 -2.31
CA VAL A 112 5.42 -1.80 -3.55
C VAL A 112 6.92 -1.76 -3.40
N LYS A 113 7.55 -2.93 -3.42
CA LYS A 113 9.02 -3.05 -3.45
C LYS A 113 9.63 -2.24 -4.61
N TRP A 114 10.62 -1.41 -4.25
CA TRP A 114 11.29 -0.42 -5.10
C TRP A 114 10.38 0.72 -5.57
N GLY A 115 9.31 0.95 -4.83
CA GLY A 115 8.29 1.94 -5.12
C GLY A 115 8.19 2.92 -3.97
N ASP A 116 7.10 2.85 -3.22
CA ASP A 116 6.86 3.70 -2.05
C ASP A 116 7.78 3.39 -0.86
N ASP A 117 8.45 2.23 -0.84
CA ASP A 117 9.44 1.85 0.18
C ASP A 117 10.89 2.28 -0.15
N ALA A 118 11.11 2.85 -1.34
CA ALA A 118 12.42 3.33 -1.75
C ALA A 118 12.50 4.82 -1.44
N THR A 119 13.05 5.12 -0.27
CA THR A 119 13.13 6.45 0.34
C THR A 119 14.41 6.56 1.16
N ASP A 120 14.82 7.79 1.52
CA ASP A 120 16.02 8.03 2.31
C ASP A 120 15.72 8.00 3.82
N ILE A 121 14.52 8.42 4.22
CA ILE A 121 14.03 8.39 5.61
C ILE A 121 12.56 7.97 5.68
N GLU A 122 12.20 7.23 6.73
CA GLU A 122 10.82 6.79 7.01
C GLU A 122 10.39 7.20 8.44
N PRO A 123 9.86 8.42 8.64
CA PRO A 123 9.53 8.93 9.97
C PRO A 123 8.44 8.14 10.69
N LEU A 124 7.59 7.42 9.97
CA LEU A 124 6.45 6.68 10.51
C LEU A 124 6.73 5.19 10.71
N LEU A 125 7.93 4.69 10.35
CA LEU A 125 8.23 3.26 10.31
C LEU A 125 8.11 2.56 11.67
N HIS A 126 8.25 3.33 12.76
CA HIS A 126 8.16 2.83 14.13
C HIS A 126 6.74 2.87 14.69
N LEU A 127 5.78 3.48 14.00
CA LEU A 127 4.39 3.62 14.44
C LEU A 127 3.50 2.59 13.76
N TYR A 128 2.67 1.90 14.54
CA TYR A 128 1.59 1.10 13.97
C TYR A 128 0.50 2.01 13.38
N LYS A 129 -0.34 1.49 12.47
CA LYS A 129 -1.40 2.29 11.81
C LYS A 129 -2.34 2.94 12.82
N THR A 130 -2.70 2.22 13.88
CA THR A 130 -3.48 2.72 15.02
C THR A 130 -2.80 3.88 15.74
N ASP A 131 -1.47 3.90 15.80
CA ASP A 131 -0.71 5.02 16.38
C ASP A 131 -0.60 6.20 15.41
N VAL A 132 -0.52 5.93 14.10
CA VAL A 132 -0.64 6.96 13.05
C VAL A 132 -2.00 7.67 13.13
N PHE A 133 -3.10 6.95 13.36
CA PHE A 133 -4.42 7.58 13.56
C PHE A 133 -4.46 8.47 14.81
N LYS A 134 -3.88 8.02 15.94
CA LYS A 134 -3.77 8.85 17.15
C LYS A 134 -2.94 10.11 16.89
N LEU A 135 -1.81 9.97 16.18
CA LEU A 135 -0.95 11.10 15.81
C LEU A 135 -1.69 12.08 14.89
N ALA A 136 -2.39 11.59 13.87
CA ALA A 136 -3.19 12.40 12.96
C ALA A 136 -4.25 13.22 13.71
N LYS A 137 -4.94 12.62 14.68
CA LYS A 137 -5.88 13.32 15.56
C LYS A 137 -5.19 14.41 16.38
N ARG A 138 -4.00 14.13 16.94
CA ARG A 138 -3.24 15.11 17.73
C ARG A 138 -2.72 16.28 16.89
N LEU A 139 -2.38 16.03 15.63
CA LEU A 139 -1.94 17.03 14.66
C LEU A 139 -3.10 17.81 14.02
N ASN A 140 -4.35 17.53 14.40
CA ASN A 140 -5.55 18.14 13.82
C ASN A 140 -5.58 18.03 12.28
N ILE A 141 -5.23 16.85 11.77
CA ILE A 141 -5.31 16.57 10.32
C ILE A 141 -6.77 16.78 9.87
N PRO A 142 -7.01 17.44 8.71
CA PRO A 142 -8.36 17.71 8.24
C PRO A 142 -9.25 16.47 8.18
N ASP A 143 -10.52 16.61 8.58
CA ASP A 143 -11.50 15.53 8.64
C ASP A 143 -11.67 14.77 7.32
N GLU A 144 -11.49 15.44 6.19
CA GLU A 144 -11.54 14.82 4.86
C GLU A 144 -10.43 13.76 4.65
N ILE A 145 -9.25 13.95 5.25
CA ILE A 145 -8.19 12.95 5.27
C ILE A 145 -8.45 11.94 6.39
N PHE A 146 -8.74 12.43 7.59
CA PHE A 146 -8.84 11.59 8.79
C PHE A 146 -9.95 10.53 8.67
N ASN A 147 -11.12 10.91 8.14
CA ASN A 147 -12.27 10.00 8.00
C ASN A 147 -12.24 9.19 6.69
N ARG A 148 -11.25 9.41 5.82
CA ARG A 148 -11.14 8.64 4.57
C ARG A 148 -10.71 7.22 4.90
N GLN A 149 -11.44 6.23 4.37
CA GLN A 149 -11.03 4.84 4.51
C GLN A 149 -9.66 4.60 3.85
N PRO A 150 -8.72 3.94 4.54
CA PRO A 150 -7.45 3.51 3.96
C PRO A 150 -7.67 2.63 2.73
N SER A 151 -6.99 2.97 1.64
CA SER A 151 -7.12 2.30 0.35
C SER A 151 -5.84 2.51 -0.45
N PRO A 152 -5.42 1.53 -1.28
CA PRO A 152 -4.29 1.71 -2.17
C PRO A 152 -4.59 2.70 -3.32
N ASP A 153 -5.85 3.16 -3.48
CA ASP A 153 -6.29 4.10 -4.54
C ASP A 153 -5.97 3.59 -5.98
N LEU A 154 -5.90 2.28 -6.14
CA LEU A 154 -5.49 1.60 -7.37
C LEU A 154 -6.54 0.64 -7.92
N ILE A 155 -7.28 -0.02 -7.03
CA ILE A 155 -8.39 -0.92 -7.36
C ILE A 155 -9.67 -0.26 -6.84
N PRO A 156 -10.58 0.17 -7.74
CA PRO A 156 -11.79 0.89 -7.34
C PRO A 156 -12.61 0.15 -6.27
N GLY A 157 -12.74 0.78 -5.10
CA GLY A 157 -13.53 0.28 -3.98
C GLY A 157 -12.85 -0.75 -3.07
N LEU A 158 -11.60 -1.13 -3.34
CA LEU A 158 -10.81 -1.97 -2.44
C LEU A 158 -10.22 -1.12 -1.30
N THR A 159 -10.40 -1.56 -0.07
CA THR A 159 -9.79 -0.96 1.13
C THR A 159 -8.61 -1.81 1.60
N ASP A 160 -7.70 -1.20 2.37
CA ASP A 160 -6.53 -1.93 2.89
C ASP A 160 -6.95 -3.11 3.77
N GLU A 161 -7.93 -2.91 4.65
CA GLU A 161 -8.45 -3.97 5.54
C GLU A 161 -9.12 -5.10 4.75
N SER A 162 -9.85 -4.78 3.67
CA SER A 162 -10.44 -5.81 2.79
C SER A 162 -9.38 -6.59 2.02
N ALA A 163 -8.30 -5.91 1.60
CA ALA A 163 -7.19 -6.56 0.90
C ALA A 163 -6.40 -7.47 1.84
N MET A 164 -6.12 -6.99 3.05
CA MET A 164 -5.42 -7.74 4.08
C MET A 164 -6.30 -8.78 4.76
N GLY A 165 -7.63 -8.69 4.68
CA GLY A 165 -8.56 -9.62 5.32
C GLY A 165 -8.59 -9.52 6.85
N ILE A 166 -8.17 -8.39 7.41
CA ILE A 166 -8.12 -8.13 8.86
C ILE A 166 -8.17 -6.61 9.09
N SER A 167 -8.83 -6.17 10.16
CA SER A 167 -8.86 -4.76 10.55
C SER A 167 -7.50 -4.30 11.07
N TYR A 168 -7.17 -3.01 10.92
CA TYR A 168 -5.96 -2.44 11.50
C TYR A 168 -5.95 -2.54 13.03
N VAL A 169 -7.12 -2.44 13.66
CA VAL A 169 -7.25 -2.56 15.12
C VAL A 169 -6.84 -3.95 15.60
N ASP A 170 -7.31 -5.00 14.93
CA ASP A 170 -6.94 -6.37 15.27
C ASP A 170 -5.50 -6.69 14.89
N LEU A 171 -5.09 -6.30 13.68
CA LEU A 171 -3.76 -6.53 13.17
C LEU A 171 -2.70 -5.90 14.08
N ASP A 172 -2.83 -4.63 14.41
CA ASP A 172 -1.87 -3.92 15.26
C ASP A 172 -1.86 -4.49 16.69
N ARG A 173 -3.02 -4.85 17.21
CA ARG A 173 -3.15 -5.44 18.55
C ARG A 173 -2.39 -6.77 18.65
N ILE A 174 -2.54 -7.65 17.66
CA ILE A 174 -1.82 -8.93 17.60
C ILE A 174 -0.33 -8.70 17.37
N LEU A 175 0.05 -7.85 16.41
CA LEU A 175 1.46 -7.54 16.12
C LEU A 175 2.18 -6.94 17.34
N LYS A 176 1.52 -6.04 18.09
CA LYS A 176 2.07 -5.46 19.33
C LYS A 176 2.27 -6.51 20.42
N LYS A 177 1.33 -7.45 20.59
CA LYS A 177 1.50 -8.56 21.54
C LYS A 177 2.70 -9.41 21.18
N MET A 178 2.81 -9.82 19.90
CA MET A 178 3.93 -10.61 19.39
C MET A 178 5.27 -9.90 19.58
N GLU A 179 5.35 -8.60 19.27
CA GLU A 179 6.58 -7.81 19.44
C GLU A 179 7.02 -7.72 20.90
N ASN A 180 6.08 -7.52 21.84
CA ASN A 180 6.38 -7.35 23.26
C ASN A 180 6.52 -8.68 24.03
N GLY A 181 6.50 -9.83 23.34
CA GLY A 181 6.53 -11.15 23.98
C GLY A 181 5.31 -11.43 24.87
N VAL A 182 4.20 -10.72 24.66
CA VAL A 182 2.95 -10.91 25.39
C VAL A 182 2.18 -12.08 24.77
N SER A 183 1.55 -12.90 25.62
CA SER A 183 0.74 -14.03 25.15
C SER A 183 -0.36 -13.58 24.19
N ILE A 184 -0.46 -14.30 23.07
CA ILE A 184 -1.55 -14.21 22.10
C ILE A 184 -2.68 -15.20 22.43
N GLU A 185 -2.60 -15.88 23.56
CA GLU A 185 -3.68 -16.73 24.06
C GLU A 185 -4.95 -15.89 24.29
N GLY A 186 -6.09 -16.41 23.82
CA GLY A 186 -7.37 -15.70 23.80
C GLY A 186 -7.61 -14.81 22.57
N GLU A 187 -6.63 -14.65 21.67
CA GLU A 187 -6.90 -14.07 20.35
C GLU A 187 -7.72 -15.03 19.48
N PRO A 188 -8.67 -14.52 18.65
CA PRO A 188 -9.37 -15.36 17.70
C PRO A 188 -8.40 -16.08 16.76
N HIS A 189 -8.49 -17.41 16.69
CA HIS A 189 -7.58 -18.25 15.92
C HIS A 189 -7.43 -17.78 14.46
N GLU A 190 -8.56 -17.48 13.81
CA GLU A 190 -8.59 -17.00 12.42
C GLU A 190 -7.77 -15.71 12.20
N LYS A 191 -7.76 -14.80 13.18
CA LYS A 191 -7.02 -13.53 13.09
C LYS A 191 -5.53 -13.77 13.28
N VAL A 192 -5.16 -14.60 14.25
CA VAL A 192 -3.76 -14.99 14.48
C VAL A 192 -3.20 -15.71 13.26
N GLU A 193 -3.94 -16.66 12.71
CA GLU A 193 -3.57 -17.36 11.48
C GLU A 193 -3.36 -16.38 10.33
N ARG A 194 -4.30 -15.43 10.15
CA ARG A 194 -4.19 -14.42 9.11
C ARG A 194 -2.96 -13.53 9.27
N VAL A 195 -2.65 -13.07 10.49
CA VAL A 195 -1.44 -12.30 10.79
C VAL A 195 -0.19 -13.11 10.43
N ASN A 196 -0.13 -14.38 10.84
CA ASN A 196 1.00 -15.27 10.54
C ASN A 196 1.18 -15.49 9.02
N MET A 197 0.09 -15.64 8.27
CA MET A 197 0.13 -15.73 6.81
C MET A 197 0.74 -14.46 6.18
N LEU A 198 0.29 -13.28 6.63
CA LEU A 198 0.81 -11.98 6.17
C LEU A 198 2.31 -11.87 6.47
N LEU A 199 2.74 -12.13 7.70
CA LEU A 199 4.15 -12.06 8.11
C LEU A 199 5.03 -13.04 7.32
N LYS A 200 4.55 -14.27 7.08
CA LYS A 200 5.28 -15.27 6.29
C LYS A 200 5.44 -14.83 4.84
N ALA A 201 4.38 -14.27 4.24
CA ALA A 201 4.41 -13.79 2.86
C ALA A 201 5.22 -12.48 2.72
N ALA A 202 5.21 -11.61 3.73
CA ALA A 202 5.96 -10.35 3.72
C ALA A 202 7.47 -10.57 3.56
N LYS A 203 8.02 -11.71 4.01
CA LYS A 203 9.44 -12.07 3.82
C LYS A 203 9.90 -12.04 2.36
N TYR A 204 9.00 -12.27 1.39
CA TYR A 204 9.32 -12.18 -0.03
C TYR A 204 9.64 -10.75 -0.49
N ARG A 205 9.22 -9.73 0.25
CA ARG A 205 9.61 -8.32 0.03
C ARG A 205 11.06 -8.05 0.44
N ASN A 206 11.59 -8.80 1.41
CA ASN A 206 12.97 -8.63 1.90
C ASN A 206 14.03 -9.16 0.93
N ILE A 207 13.63 -9.98 -0.04
CA ILE A 207 14.52 -10.49 -1.07
C ILE A 207 14.99 -9.33 -1.96
N ARG A 208 16.24 -8.92 -1.77
CA ARG A 208 16.94 -7.85 -2.49
C ARG A 208 18.33 -8.33 -2.88
N MET A 209 18.70 -8.18 -4.15
CA MET A 209 20.06 -8.44 -4.67
C MET A 209 20.66 -9.78 -4.18
N LEU A 210 19.91 -10.88 -4.30
CA LEU A 210 20.46 -12.20 -3.97
C LEU A 210 21.64 -12.49 -4.92
N SER A 211 22.84 -12.56 -4.36
CA SER A 211 23.98 -13.19 -5.01
C SER A 211 23.84 -14.69 -4.78
N LEU A 212 23.56 -15.44 -5.85
CA LEU A 212 23.48 -16.90 -5.83
C LEU A 212 24.85 -17.51 -6.15
#